data_AF-A0AB37KSD2-F1
#
_entry.id   AF-A0AB37KSD2-F1
#
_cell.length_a   1.000
_cell.length_b   1.000
_cell.length_c   1.000
_cell.angle_alpha   90.00
_cell.angle_beta   90.00
_cell.angle_gamma   90.00
#
_symmetry.space_group_name_H-M   'P 1'
#
loop_
_entity.id
_entity.type
_entity.pdbx_description
1 polymer ?
#
loop_
_entity_poly.entity_id
_entity_poly.type
_entity_poly.pdbx_seq_one_letter_code
_entity_poly.pdbx_strand_id
1 'polypeptide(L)'
;MDEIQTYLGADGLMHCTVCKEPIEAFYPKGSLLEMRMHHRQCACERKAYAEEAQYYKEKEHRELIARNKKICFEEKEMEGFTFQNIDRDSGVIRIAEEYVANWEKMKQNHMGYLFWGPVGTGKSYLAACIANALLEQEVTVKMTNFNTIFNDLFAVEDKTEYIRSLNGYELLIIDDLGVERNSEYALENIFSVIDWRYRSGRPLITTTNLPLVQLKQETKIEKKRIYDRILERCIPVKIDGVSRREAMANDNMQTMKNILKI
;
A
#
# COMPACT_ATOMS: atom_id res chain seq x y z
N MET A 1 31.45 -14.94 7.71
CA MET A 1 31.67 -15.73 6.48
C MET A 1 32.72 -16.75 6.84
N ASP A 2 32.33 -18.00 7.06
CA ASP A 2 33.29 -19.05 7.42
C ASP A 2 34.31 -19.19 6.27
N GLU A 3 35.60 -19.23 6.61
CA GLU A 3 36.65 -19.45 5.62
C GLU A 3 36.42 -20.79 4.93
N ILE A 4 36.17 -20.75 3.62
CA ILE A 4 35.99 -21.96 2.83
C ILE A 4 37.31 -22.72 2.85
N GLN A 5 37.26 -23.95 3.35
CA GLN A 5 38.42 -24.83 3.31
C GLN A 5 38.73 -25.20 1.85
N THR A 6 40.02 -25.18 1.51
CA THR A 6 40.50 -25.36 0.13
C THR A 6 41.57 -26.45 0.06
N TYR A 7 41.76 -27.02 -1.12
CA TYR A 7 42.84 -27.97 -1.42
C TYR A 7 43.40 -27.72 -2.82
N LEU A 8 44.67 -28.04 -3.06
CA LEU A 8 45.30 -27.91 -4.38
C LEU A 8 44.88 -29.06 -5.30
N GLY A 9 44.28 -28.74 -6.45
CA GLY A 9 43.86 -29.67 -7.48
C GLY A 9 45.02 -30.15 -8.37
N ALA A 10 44.79 -31.25 -9.11
CA ALA A 10 45.76 -31.79 -10.05
C ALA A 10 46.00 -30.88 -11.28
N ASP A 11 45.09 -29.93 -11.52
CA ASP A 11 45.18 -28.87 -12.52
C ASP A 11 45.99 -27.66 -12.06
N GLY A 12 46.51 -27.68 -10.83
CA GLY A 12 47.31 -26.60 -10.24
C GLY A 12 46.48 -25.43 -9.71
N LEU A 13 45.15 -25.55 -9.65
CA LEU A 13 44.25 -24.52 -9.09
C LEU A 13 43.86 -24.90 -7.66
N MET A 14 43.50 -23.91 -6.84
CA MET A 14 42.84 -24.19 -5.55
C MET A 14 41.35 -24.55 -5.78
N HIS A 15 40.89 -25.61 -5.11
CA HIS A 15 39.50 -26.09 -5.15
C HIS A 15 38.83 -26.01 -3.79
N CYS A 16 37.52 -25.78 -3.79
CA CYS A 16 36.68 -25.85 -2.60
C CYS A 16 36.58 -27.30 -2.09
N THR A 17 36.80 -27.54 -0.80
CA THR A 17 36.69 -28.90 -0.23
C THR A 17 35.26 -29.44 -0.24
N VAL A 18 34.25 -28.56 -0.28
CA VAL A 18 32.82 -28.92 -0.24
C VAL A 18 32.29 -29.25 -1.64
N CYS A 19 32.26 -28.27 -2.55
CA CYS A 19 31.67 -28.47 -3.89
C CYS A 19 32.66 -28.96 -4.95
N LYS A 20 33.95 -29.05 -4.63
CA LYS A 20 35.04 -29.49 -5.52
C LYS A 20 35.28 -28.62 -6.76
N GLU A 21 34.53 -27.54 -6.95
CA GLU A 21 34.82 -26.56 -7.99
C GLU A 21 36.10 -25.77 -7.68
N PRO A 22 36.83 -25.32 -8.71
CA PRO A 22 37.96 -24.43 -8.54
C PRO A 22 37.50 -23.06 -8.02
N ILE A 23 38.23 -22.53 -7.04
CA ILE A 23 38.08 -21.16 -6.50
C ILE A 23 39.07 -20.18 -7.13
N GLU A 24 39.89 -20.66 -8.06
CA GLU A 24 40.84 -19.88 -8.84
C GLU A 24 40.68 -20.16 -10.33
N ALA A 25 41.05 -19.19 -11.16
CA ALA A 25 41.16 -19.36 -12.60
C ALA A 25 42.35 -18.56 -13.14
N PHE A 26 42.96 -19.07 -14.21
CA PHE A 26 43.95 -18.32 -14.98
C PHE A 26 43.29 -17.22 -15.79
N TYR A 27 43.99 -16.09 -15.95
CA TYR A 27 43.55 -15.06 -16.88
C TYR A 27 43.53 -15.59 -18.33
N PRO A 28 42.70 -15.00 -19.21
CA PRO A 28 42.64 -15.41 -20.62
C PRO A 28 44.00 -15.38 -21.31
N LYS A 29 44.23 -16.35 -22.20
CA LYS A 29 45.44 -16.43 -23.03
C LYS A 29 45.59 -15.17 -23.90
N GLY A 30 46.80 -14.59 -23.94
CA GLY A 30 47.08 -13.34 -24.64
C GLY A 30 46.87 -12.07 -23.80
N SER A 31 46.49 -12.19 -22.52
CA SER A 31 46.46 -11.05 -21.59
C SER A 31 47.83 -10.81 -20.95
N LEU A 32 48.10 -9.57 -20.52
CA LEU A 32 49.33 -9.19 -19.80
C LEU A 32 49.57 -10.03 -18.52
N LEU A 33 48.52 -10.66 -18.00
CA LEU A 33 48.52 -11.42 -16.75
C LEU A 33 48.26 -12.92 -16.98
N GLU A 34 48.49 -13.45 -18.18
CA GLU A 34 48.16 -14.84 -18.57
C GLU A 34 48.66 -15.93 -17.61
N MET A 35 49.81 -15.72 -16.96
CA MET A 35 50.36 -16.66 -15.96
C MET A 35 49.91 -16.38 -14.52
N ARG A 36 49.07 -15.37 -14.29
CA ARG A 36 48.52 -15.06 -12.97
C ARG A 36 47.18 -15.75 -12.79
N MET A 37 46.86 -16.02 -11.53
CA MET A 37 45.58 -16.57 -11.11
C MET A 37 44.74 -15.47 -10.47
N HIS A 38 43.43 -15.53 -10.66
CA HIS A 38 42.47 -14.70 -9.94
C HIS A 38 41.43 -15.57 -9.25
N HIS A 39 40.87 -15.04 -8.17
CA HIS A 39 39.78 -15.71 -7.48
C HIS A 39 38.54 -15.79 -8.38
N ARG A 40 37.83 -16.91 -8.30
CA ARG A 40 36.49 -17.12 -8.87
C ARG A 40 35.60 -17.75 -7.83
N GLN A 41 34.32 -17.39 -7.85
CA GLN A 41 33.37 -17.97 -6.91
C GLN A 41 33.09 -19.44 -7.27
N CYS A 42 33.30 -20.36 -6.34
CA CYS A 42 32.82 -21.74 -6.44
C CYS A 42 31.30 -21.83 -6.17
N ALA A 43 30.67 -22.99 -6.39
CA ALA A 43 29.24 -23.18 -6.15
C ALA A 43 28.81 -22.85 -4.71
N CYS A 44 29.64 -23.14 -3.72
CA CYS A 44 29.38 -22.79 -2.32
C CYS A 44 29.34 -21.27 -2.11
N GLU A 45 30.30 -20.54 -2.67
CA GLU A 45 30.34 -19.08 -2.59
C GLU A 45 29.14 -18.48 -3.32
N ARG A 46 28.87 -18.92 -4.55
CA ARG A 46 27.71 -18.43 -5.32
C ARG A 46 26.39 -18.62 -4.55
N LYS A 47 26.23 -19.77 -3.88
CA LYS A 47 25.07 -20.03 -3.04
C LYS A 47 25.02 -19.11 -1.82
N ALA A 48 26.13 -18.96 -1.09
CA ALA A 48 26.20 -18.07 0.07
C ALA A 48 25.93 -16.60 -0.30
N TYR A 49 26.51 -16.12 -1.40
CA TYR A 49 26.24 -14.79 -1.93
C TYR A 49 24.77 -14.62 -2.37
N ALA A 50 24.15 -15.64 -2.98
CA ALA A 50 22.75 -15.59 -3.36
C ALA A 50 21.82 -15.54 -2.13
N GLU A 51 22.11 -16.34 -1.09
CA GLU A 51 21.37 -16.34 0.18
C GLU A 51 21.52 -15.00 0.91
N GLU A 52 22.73 -14.45 0.96
CA GLU A 52 23.00 -13.14 1.54
C GLU A 52 22.30 -12.02 0.76
N ALA A 53 22.38 -12.02 -0.58
CA ALA A 53 21.68 -11.07 -1.42
C ALA A 53 20.16 -11.16 -1.26
N GLN A 54 19.60 -12.38 -1.17
CA GLN A 54 18.18 -12.57 -0.90
C GLN A 54 17.80 -12.02 0.48
N TYR A 55 18.60 -12.29 1.51
CA TYR A 55 18.38 -11.76 2.85
C TYR A 55 18.36 -10.23 2.87
N TYR A 56 19.32 -9.57 2.22
CA TYR A 56 19.35 -8.10 2.14
C TYR A 56 18.16 -7.55 1.37
N LYS A 57 17.78 -8.18 0.25
CA LYS A 57 16.60 -7.77 -0.52
C LYS A 57 15.31 -7.89 0.28
N GLU A 58 15.11 -8.99 1.00
CA GLU A 58 13.95 -9.20 1.87
C GLU A 58 13.92 -8.21 3.04
N LYS A 59 15.10 -7.87 3.58
CA LYS A 59 15.24 -6.86 4.63
C LYS A 59 14.86 -5.47 4.11
N GLU A 60 15.40 -5.05 2.98
CA GLU A 60 15.09 -3.75 2.35
C GLU A 60 13.59 -3.64 2.03
N HIS A 61 13.02 -4.70 1.45
CA HIS A 61 11.58 -4.79 1.17
C HIS A 61 10.73 -4.60 2.43
N ARG A 62 11.08 -5.30 3.52
CA ARG A 62 10.37 -5.19 4.81
C ARG A 62 10.49 -3.79 5.41
N GLU A 63 11.67 -3.19 5.34
CA GLU A 63 11.91 -1.82 5.85
C GLU A 63 11.15 -0.77 5.04
N LEU A 64 11.08 -0.94 3.72
CA LEU A 64 10.29 -0.09 2.83
C LEU A 64 8.80 -0.18 3.16
N ILE A 65 8.25 -1.39 3.26
CA ILE A 65 6.83 -1.60 3.59
C ILE A 65 6.51 -1.00 4.97
N ALA A 66 7.33 -1.26 5.98
CA ALA A 66 7.11 -0.73 7.32
C ALA A 66 7.13 0.81 7.34
N ARG A 67 7.99 1.44 6.54
CA ARG A 67 8.02 2.90 6.36
C ARG A 67 6.77 3.40 5.65
N ASN A 68 6.39 2.77 4.54
CA ASN A 68 5.26 3.20 3.73
C ASN A 68 3.92 3.01 4.47
N LYS A 69 3.78 1.97 5.29
CA LYS A 69 2.61 1.78 6.18
C LYS A 69 2.44 2.95 7.15
N LYS A 70 3.53 3.39 7.80
CA LYS A 70 3.52 4.55 8.70
C LYS A 70 3.17 5.86 8.00
N ILE A 71 3.53 6.00 6.73
CA ILE A 71 3.17 7.18 5.92
C ILE A 71 1.70 7.09 5.48
N CYS A 72 1.25 5.89 5.11
CA CYS A 72 -0.07 5.62 4.57
C CYS A 72 -1.17 5.86 5.60
N PHE A 73 -1.02 5.33 6.82
CA PHE A 73 -2.07 5.34 7.83
C PHE A 73 -1.81 6.36 8.93
N GLU A 74 -2.89 7.00 9.41
CA GLU A 74 -2.86 7.87 10.59
C GLU A 74 -3.02 7.06 11.88
N GLU A 75 -3.87 6.03 11.84
CA GLU A 75 -4.14 5.12 12.95
C GLU A 75 -3.32 3.82 12.81
N LYS A 76 -2.59 3.45 13.86
CA LYS A 76 -1.68 2.30 13.85
C LYS A 76 -2.41 0.98 13.66
N GLU A 77 -3.65 0.90 14.14
CA GLU A 77 -4.52 -0.27 14.02
C GLU A 77 -4.76 -0.64 12.55
N MET A 78 -4.79 0.36 11.65
CA MET A 78 -5.02 0.15 10.22
C MET A 78 -3.87 -0.61 9.55
N GLU A 79 -2.66 -0.60 10.11
CA GLU A 79 -1.53 -1.40 9.60
C GLU A 79 -1.82 -2.91 9.63
N GLY A 80 -2.72 -3.36 10.51
CA GLY A 80 -3.14 -4.74 10.67
C GLY A 80 -4.39 -5.14 9.86
N PHE A 81 -5.01 -4.21 9.12
CA PHE A 81 -6.23 -4.50 8.37
C PHE A 81 -5.91 -5.21 7.06
N THR A 82 -6.13 -6.53 7.02
CA THR A 82 -5.83 -7.39 5.86
C THR A 82 -7.07 -8.16 5.43
N PHE A 83 -7.08 -8.63 4.16
CA PHE A 83 -8.17 -9.46 3.65
C PHE A 83 -8.38 -10.77 4.44
N GLN A 84 -7.32 -11.28 5.10
CA GLN A 84 -7.40 -12.51 5.91
C GLN A 84 -8.22 -12.32 7.18
N ASN A 85 -8.32 -11.08 7.68
CA ASN A 85 -9.02 -10.73 8.90
C ASN A 85 -10.48 -10.31 8.65
N ILE A 86 -11.01 -10.51 7.43
CA ILE A 86 -12.40 -10.27 7.10
C ILE A 86 -13.17 -11.60 7.07
N ASP A 87 -14.36 -11.62 7.68
CA ASP A 87 -15.33 -12.71 7.49
C ASP A 87 -15.63 -12.89 5.99
N ARG A 88 -15.20 -14.04 5.46
CA ARG A 88 -14.96 -14.33 4.03
C ARG A 88 -16.18 -14.27 3.09
N ASP A 89 -17.36 -13.91 3.57
CA ASP A 89 -18.62 -14.16 2.87
C ASP A 89 -19.30 -12.90 2.31
N SER A 90 -18.52 -11.99 1.72
CA SER A 90 -19.11 -10.89 0.95
C SER A 90 -18.40 -10.76 -0.40
N GLY A 91 -19.17 -10.76 -1.50
CA GLY A 91 -18.65 -10.53 -2.85
C GLY A 91 -17.86 -9.23 -3.01
N VAL A 92 -18.00 -8.31 -2.05
CA VAL A 92 -17.23 -7.07 -1.92
C VAL A 92 -15.73 -7.33 -1.67
N ILE A 93 -15.37 -8.36 -0.89
CA ILE A 93 -13.96 -8.73 -0.66
C ILE A 93 -13.32 -9.16 -1.97
N ARG A 94 -13.99 -10.01 -2.74
CA ARG A 94 -13.50 -10.46 -4.05
C ARG A 94 -13.25 -9.28 -5.00
N ILE A 95 -14.15 -8.29 -5.03
CA ILE A 95 -13.99 -7.08 -5.84
C ILE A 95 -12.74 -6.27 -5.42
N ALA A 96 -12.44 -6.23 -4.12
CA ALA A 96 -11.26 -5.56 -3.59
C ALA A 96 -9.97 -6.35 -3.89
N GLU A 97 -9.99 -7.68 -3.73
CA GLU A 97 -8.86 -8.56 -4.09
C GLU A 97 -8.56 -8.49 -5.59
N GLU A 98 -9.59 -8.53 -6.44
CA GLU A 98 -9.45 -8.41 -7.90
C GLU A 98 -8.86 -7.07 -8.31
N TYR A 99 -9.18 -5.99 -7.60
CA TYR A 99 -8.58 -4.68 -7.84
C TYR A 99 -7.08 -4.67 -7.55
N VAL A 100 -6.67 -5.25 -6.42
CA VAL A 100 -5.25 -5.39 -6.06
C VAL A 100 -4.51 -6.31 -7.05
N ALA A 101 -5.12 -7.44 -7.43
CA ALA A 101 -4.54 -8.37 -8.39
C ALA A 101 -4.37 -7.77 -9.80
N ASN A 102 -5.20 -6.80 -10.16
CA ASN A 102 -5.15 -6.11 -11.46
C ASN A 102 -4.65 -4.66 -11.34
N TRP A 103 -3.87 -4.34 -10.30
CA TRP A 103 -3.45 -2.98 -9.97
C TRP A 103 -2.88 -2.20 -11.16
N GLU A 104 -1.95 -2.79 -11.92
CA GLU A 104 -1.34 -2.11 -13.07
C GLU A 104 -2.37 -1.67 -14.12
N LYS A 105 -3.38 -2.50 -14.38
CA LYS A 105 -4.48 -2.13 -15.29
C LYS A 105 -5.36 -1.05 -14.68
N MET A 106 -5.67 -1.13 -13.39
CA MET A 106 -6.46 -0.10 -12.70
C MET A 106 -5.75 1.26 -12.73
N LYS A 107 -4.44 1.27 -12.49
CA LYS A 107 -3.57 2.43 -12.54
C LYS A 107 -3.49 3.05 -13.93
N GLN A 108 -3.27 2.23 -14.96
CA GLN A 108 -3.20 2.68 -16.36
C GLN A 108 -4.52 3.30 -16.85
N ASN A 109 -5.67 2.77 -16.38
CA ASN A 109 -6.99 3.26 -16.75
C ASN A 109 -7.55 4.31 -15.77
N HIS A 110 -6.76 4.73 -14.78
CA HIS A 110 -7.14 5.75 -13.80
C HIS A 110 -8.37 5.37 -12.95
N MET A 111 -8.60 4.07 -12.77
CA MET A 111 -9.81 3.52 -12.15
C MET A 111 -9.66 3.42 -10.65
N GLY A 112 -10.77 3.63 -9.93
CA GLY A 112 -10.84 3.47 -8.49
C GLY A 112 -12.22 3.02 -8.02
N TYR A 113 -12.45 3.08 -6.71
CA TYR A 113 -13.73 2.70 -6.10
C TYR A 113 -14.33 3.82 -5.26
N LEU A 114 -15.65 3.92 -5.31
CA LEU A 114 -16.46 4.67 -4.36
C LEU A 114 -17.18 3.65 -3.49
N PHE A 115 -16.65 3.39 -2.30
CA PHE A 115 -17.30 2.53 -1.32
C PHE A 115 -18.39 3.32 -0.58
N TRP A 116 -19.64 2.89 -0.70
CA TRP A 116 -20.76 3.60 -0.09
C TRP A 116 -21.71 2.66 0.66
N GLY A 117 -22.35 3.17 1.71
CA GLY A 117 -23.27 2.38 2.54
C GLY A 117 -23.35 2.90 3.97
N PRO A 118 -24.20 2.30 4.83
CA PRO A 118 -24.42 2.77 6.21
C PRO A 118 -23.15 2.84 7.06
N VAL A 119 -23.21 3.60 8.15
CA VAL A 119 -22.11 3.71 9.12
C VAL A 119 -21.80 2.34 9.72
N GLY A 120 -20.51 2.04 9.92
CA GLY A 120 -20.07 0.82 10.59
C GLY A 120 -20.06 -0.45 9.73
N THR A 121 -20.40 -0.39 8.44
CA THR A 121 -20.40 -1.58 7.55
C THR A 121 -19.01 -2.04 7.08
N GLY A 122 -17.93 -1.35 7.45
CA GLY A 122 -16.56 -1.76 7.14
C GLY A 122 -15.94 -1.17 5.87
N LYS A 123 -16.47 -0.04 5.35
CA LYS A 123 -15.92 0.64 4.16
C LYS A 123 -14.46 1.06 4.33
N SER A 124 -14.15 1.80 5.39
CA SER A 124 -12.79 2.25 5.72
C SER A 124 -11.85 1.06 5.92
N TYR A 125 -12.34 -0.01 6.57
CA TYR A 125 -11.60 -1.24 6.78
C TYR A 125 -11.21 -1.89 5.44
N LEU A 126 -12.16 -2.02 4.51
CA LEU A 126 -11.88 -2.62 3.20
C LEU A 126 -10.91 -1.75 2.38
N ALA A 127 -11.05 -0.43 2.43
CA ALA A 127 -10.12 0.49 1.78
C ALA A 127 -8.69 0.35 2.35
N ALA A 128 -8.57 0.19 3.68
CA ALA A 128 -7.29 -0.09 4.33
C ALA A 128 -6.73 -1.47 3.96
N CYS A 129 -7.55 -2.49 3.73
CA CYS A 129 -7.09 -3.78 3.21
C CYS A 129 -6.49 -3.66 1.81
N ILE A 130 -7.13 -2.91 0.91
CA ILE A 130 -6.57 -2.61 -0.41
C ILE A 130 -5.24 -1.87 -0.26
N ALA A 131 -5.18 -0.85 0.61
CA ALA A 131 -3.95 -0.10 0.87
C ALA A 131 -2.82 -1.03 1.36
N ASN A 132 -3.06 -1.83 2.38
CA ASN A 132 -2.07 -2.78 2.90
C ASN A 132 -1.59 -3.74 1.82
N ALA A 133 -2.50 -4.35 1.06
CA ALA A 133 -2.12 -5.31 0.04
C ALA A 133 -1.32 -4.69 -1.12
N LEU A 134 -1.58 -3.42 -1.47
CA LEU A 134 -0.77 -2.69 -2.45
C LEU A 134 0.57 -2.23 -1.88
N LEU A 135 0.64 -1.86 -0.60
CA LEU A 135 1.90 -1.54 0.07
C LEU A 135 2.84 -2.76 0.11
N GLU A 136 2.32 -3.97 0.31
CA GLU A 136 3.10 -5.21 0.18
C GLU A 136 3.65 -5.44 -1.24
N GLN A 137 3.06 -4.80 -2.26
CA GLN A 137 3.56 -4.77 -3.64
C GLN A 137 4.48 -3.55 -3.91
N GLU A 138 4.96 -2.87 -2.86
CA GLU A 138 5.78 -1.66 -2.92
C GLU A 138 5.10 -0.44 -3.57
N VAL A 139 3.78 -0.49 -3.77
CA VAL A 139 3.01 0.63 -4.31
C VAL A 139 2.89 1.72 -3.25
N THR A 140 3.10 2.96 -3.65
CA THR A 140 2.94 4.12 -2.75
C THR A 140 1.47 4.45 -2.56
N VAL A 141 0.97 4.29 -1.33
CA VAL A 141 -0.43 4.56 -0.96
C VAL A 141 -0.49 5.59 0.16
N LYS A 142 -1.46 6.52 0.08
CA LYS A 142 -1.85 7.38 1.21
C LYS A 142 -3.33 7.21 1.49
N MET A 143 -3.68 6.91 2.73
CA MET A 143 -5.04 6.96 3.23
C MET A 143 -5.19 8.13 4.20
N THR A 144 -6.21 8.95 4.00
CA THR A 144 -6.49 10.12 4.84
C THR A 144 -7.96 10.50 4.72
N ASN A 145 -8.40 11.55 5.41
CA ASN A 145 -9.73 12.12 5.30
C ASN A 145 -9.62 13.64 5.16
N PHE A 146 -10.73 14.30 4.81
CA PHE A 146 -10.67 15.75 4.61
C PHE A 146 -10.40 16.55 5.89
N ASN A 147 -10.83 16.07 7.06
CA ASN A 147 -10.52 16.76 8.31
C ASN A 147 -9.01 16.79 8.57
N THR A 148 -8.30 15.69 8.34
CA THR A 148 -6.84 15.65 8.47
C THR A 148 -6.16 16.52 7.41
N ILE A 149 -6.60 16.42 6.15
CA ILE A 149 -6.11 17.31 5.06
C ILE A 149 -6.27 18.79 5.45
N PHE A 150 -7.41 19.18 6.02
CA PHE A 150 -7.63 20.56 6.46
C PHE A 150 -6.66 20.95 7.57
N ASN A 151 -6.51 20.11 8.60
CA ASN A 151 -5.60 20.38 9.71
C ASN A 151 -4.16 20.57 9.21
N ASP A 152 -3.71 19.70 8.29
CA ASP A 152 -2.38 19.79 7.69
C ASP A 152 -2.24 21.07 6.85
N LEU A 153 -3.25 21.40 6.02
CA LEU A 153 -3.29 22.62 5.22
C LEU A 153 -3.24 23.90 6.06
N PHE A 154 -3.74 23.89 7.28
CA PHE A 154 -3.63 25.02 8.21
C PHE A 154 -2.26 25.10 8.90
N ALA A 155 -1.55 23.98 9.01
CA ALA A 155 -0.23 23.91 9.65
C ALA A 155 0.93 24.26 8.70
N VAL A 156 0.74 24.09 7.40
CA VAL A 156 1.79 24.34 6.38
C VAL A 156 1.75 25.76 5.82
N GLU A 157 2.93 26.31 5.51
CA GLU A 157 3.05 27.61 4.83
C GLU A 157 2.68 27.49 3.34
N ASP A 158 3.24 26.50 2.63
CA ASP A 158 2.91 26.23 1.23
C ASP A 158 1.84 25.13 1.09
N LYS A 159 0.59 25.57 1.05
CA LYS A 159 -0.59 24.72 0.80
C LYS A 159 -0.53 24.00 -0.55
N THR A 160 0.07 24.61 -1.56
CA THR A 160 0.15 24.04 -2.91
C THR A 160 1.12 22.87 -2.92
N GLU A 161 2.25 22.99 -2.21
CA GLU A 161 3.21 21.91 -2.04
C GLU A 161 2.57 20.71 -1.33
N TYR A 162 1.80 20.93 -0.27
CA TYR A 162 1.08 19.85 0.41
C TYR A 162 0.11 19.13 -0.55
N ILE A 163 -0.72 19.86 -1.31
CA ILE A 163 -1.64 19.26 -2.29
C ILE A 163 -0.88 18.49 -3.38
N ARG A 164 0.28 18.99 -3.83
CA ARG A 164 1.15 18.26 -4.76
C ARG A 164 1.71 16.98 -4.15
N SER A 165 2.06 16.99 -2.86
CA SER A 165 2.57 15.80 -2.16
C SER A 165 1.53 14.67 -2.16
N LEU A 166 0.23 14.98 -2.02
CA LEU A 166 -0.86 14.00 -2.13
C LEU A 166 -0.97 13.36 -3.52
N ASN A 167 -0.56 14.09 -4.57
CA ASN A 167 -0.46 13.53 -5.91
C ASN A 167 0.78 12.66 -6.11
N GLY A 168 1.77 12.72 -5.22
CA GLY A 168 2.98 11.90 -5.27
C GLY A 168 2.71 10.41 -5.09
N TYR A 169 1.64 10.05 -4.38
CA TYR A 169 1.23 8.66 -4.17
C TYR A 169 0.55 8.07 -5.41
N GLU A 170 0.81 6.80 -5.69
CA GLU A 170 0.20 6.07 -6.80
C GLU A 170 -1.28 5.77 -6.54
N LEU A 171 -1.66 5.52 -5.29
CA LEU A 171 -3.05 5.46 -4.83
C LEU A 171 -3.30 6.48 -3.71
N LEU A 172 -4.37 7.26 -3.84
CA LEU A 172 -4.89 8.11 -2.78
C LEU A 172 -6.24 7.55 -2.34
N ILE A 173 -6.42 7.38 -1.04
CA ILE A 173 -7.67 6.95 -0.43
C ILE A 173 -8.18 8.10 0.43
N ILE A 174 -9.39 8.57 0.14
CA ILE A 174 -10.09 9.57 0.94
C ILE A 174 -11.24 8.90 1.68
N ASP A 175 -11.06 8.74 2.98
CA ASP A 175 -12.05 8.14 3.86
C ASP A 175 -13.12 9.17 4.28
N ASP A 176 -14.35 8.69 4.40
CA ASP A 176 -15.52 9.36 4.97
C ASP A 176 -15.90 10.70 4.30
N LEU A 177 -15.96 10.70 2.97
CA LEU A 177 -16.50 11.80 2.16
C LEU A 177 -17.97 12.09 2.54
N GLY A 178 -18.30 13.35 2.76
CA GLY A 178 -19.64 13.83 3.10
C GLY A 178 -19.84 14.14 4.58
N VAL A 179 -18.83 13.91 5.43
CA VAL A 179 -18.86 14.24 6.88
C VAL A 179 -18.22 15.62 7.16
N GLU A 180 -17.60 16.23 6.15
CA GLU A 180 -16.94 17.54 6.23
C GLU A 180 -17.86 18.72 6.57
N ARG A 181 -17.26 19.77 7.13
CA ARG A 181 -17.94 21.05 7.39
C ARG A 181 -18.32 21.69 6.05
N ASN A 182 -19.58 22.08 5.91
CA ASN A 182 -20.14 22.69 4.69
C ASN A 182 -19.75 24.17 4.47
N SER A 183 -18.53 24.59 4.82
CA SER A 183 -18.09 25.95 4.47
C SER A 183 -17.62 26.01 3.01
N GLU A 184 -17.78 27.17 2.37
CA GLU A 184 -17.34 27.39 0.98
C GLU A 184 -15.84 27.13 0.84
N TYR A 185 -15.03 27.65 1.77
CA TYR A 185 -13.59 27.41 1.82
C TYR A 185 -13.23 25.92 1.92
N ALA A 186 -13.99 25.13 2.69
CA ALA A 186 -13.76 23.69 2.78
C ALA A 186 -14.05 23.00 1.43
N LEU A 187 -15.17 23.35 0.80
CA LEU A 187 -15.55 22.80 -0.51
C LEU A 187 -14.55 23.14 -1.61
N GLU A 188 -13.99 24.35 -1.61
CA GLU A 188 -12.95 24.75 -2.58
C GLU A 188 -11.67 23.92 -2.46
N ASN A 189 -11.22 23.64 -1.24
CA ASN A 189 -10.04 22.82 -1.00
C ASN A 189 -10.31 21.34 -1.34
N ILE A 190 -11.48 20.80 -0.98
CA ILE A 190 -11.91 19.45 -1.38
C ILE A 190 -11.90 19.34 -2.90
N PHE A 191 -12.54 20.30 -3.58
CA PHE A 191 -12.55 20.36 -5.02
C PHE A 191 -11.12 20.40 -5.59
N SER A 192 -10.23 21.19 -5.00
CA SER A 192 -8.84 21.28 -5.44
C SER A 192 -8.11 19.94 -5.34
N VAL A 193 -8.22 19.22 -4.22
CA VAL A 193 -7.58 17.90 -4.07
C VAL A 193 -8.13 16.91 -5.11
N ILE A 194 -9.47 16.83 -5.26
CA ILE A 194 -10.12 15.91 -6.20
C ILE A 194 -9.80 16.28 -7.66
N ASP A 195 -9.82 17.56 -8.02
CA ASP A 195 -9.54 18.04 -9.37
C ASP A 195 -8.08 17.80 -9.76
N TRP A 196 -7.13 18.02 -8.85
CA TRP A 196 -5.73 17.68 -9.09
C TRP A 196 -5.50 16.18 -9.26
N ARG A 197 -6.14 15.36 -8.42
CA ARG A 197 -6.06 13.89 -8.56
C ARG A 197 -6.67 13.44 -9.89
N TYR A 198 -7.80 14.02 -10.26
CA TYR A 198 -8.46 13.77 -11.54
C TYR A 198 -7.54 14.13 -12.72
N ARG A 199 -6.91 15.31 -12.72
CA ARG A 199 -6.02 15.75 -13.80
C ARG A 199 -4.73 14.94 -13.89
N SER A 200 -4.21 14.45 -12.77
CA SER A 200 -3.00 13.62 -12.75
C SER A 200 -3.22 12.19 -13.25
N GLY A 201 -4.48 11.77 -13.45
CA GLY A 201 -4.80 10.41 -13.91
C GLY A 201 -4.44 9.34 -12.88
N ARG A 202 -4.23 9.70 -11.61
CA ARG A 202 -3.86 8.68 -10.61
C ARG A 202 -5.11 8.12 -9.92
N PRO A 203 -5.18 6.79 -9.68
CA PRO A 203 -6.31 6.17 -9.00
C PRO A 203 -6.70 6.84 -7.69
N LEU A 204 -8.00 6.87 -7.42
CA LEU A 204 -8.60 7.42 -6.21
C LEU A 204 -9.58 6.40 -5.66
N ILE A 205 -9.50 6.07 -4.37
CA ILE A 205 -10.58 5.37 -3.67
C ILE A 205 -11.22 6.36 -2.71
N THR A 206 -12.54 6.36 -2.65
CA THR A 206 -13.30 7.16 -1.68
C THR A 206 -14.25 6.29 -0.90
N THR A 207 -14.49 6.62 0.37
CA THR A 207 -15.56 6.00 1.15
C THR A 207 -16.59 7.06 1.56
N THR A 208 -17.85 6.68 1.69
CA THR A 208 -18.90 7.63 2.12
C THR A 208 -20.08 6.93 2.77
N ASN A 209 -20.70 7.60 3.75
CA ASN A 209 -21.98 7.18 4.32
C ASN A 209 -23.19 7.71 3.53
N LEU A 210 -22.98 8.60 2.56
CA LEU A 210 -24.05 9.14 1.73
C LEU A 210 -24.59 8.06 0.78
N PRO A 211 -25.91 7.89 0.68
CA PRO A 211 -26.52 7.06 -0.35
C PRO A 211 -26.09 7.53 -1.75
N LEU A 212 -25.82 6.58 -2.65
CA LEU A 212 -25.41 6.91 -4.03
C LEU A 212 -26.39 7.83 -4.76
N VAL A 213 -27.69 7.72 -4.45
CA VAL A 213 -28.74 8.59 -5.01
C VAL A 213 -28.50 10.06 -4.63
N GLN A 214 -28.08 10.33 -3.39
CA GLN A 214 -27.81 11.70 -2.94
C GLN A 214 -26.60 12.30 -3.67
N LEU A 215 -25.54 11.52 -3.89
CA LEU A 215 -24.37 11.97 -4.65
C LEU A 215 -24.74 12.33 -6.10
N LYS A 216 -25.58 11.51 -6.75
CA LYS A 216 -26.01 11.71 -8.14
C LYS A 216 -27.04 12.85 -8.31
N GLN A 217 -27.82 13.12 -7.28
CA GLN A 217 -28.91 14.11 -7.30
C GLN A 217 -28.56 15.39 -6.54
N GLU A 218 -27.27 15.61 -6.23
CA GLU A 218 -26.82 16.82 -5.56
C GLU A 218 -27.17 18.08 -6.38
N THR A 219 -27.79 19.05 -5.72
CA THR A 219 -28.30 20.27 -6.32
C THR A 219 -27.32 21.43 -6.18
N LYS A 220 -26.44 21.39 -5.18
CA LYS A 220 -25.38 22.39 -4.99
C LYS A 220 -24.30 22.18 -6.03
N ILE A 221 -24.07 23.20 -6.86
CA ILE A 221 -23.14 23.14 -8.00
C ILE A 221 -21.73 22.79 -7.54
N GLU A 222 -21.30 23.33 -6.40
CA GLU A 222 -19.97 23.14 -5.82
C GLU A 222 -19.73 21.66 -5.50
N LYS A 223 -20.68 21.02 -4.83
CA LYS A 223 -20.62 19.59 -4.46
C LYS A 223 -20.80 18.70 -5.68
N LYS A 224 -21.72 19.03 -6.56
CA LYS A 224 -21.97 18.28 -7.80
C LYS A 224 -20.68 18.14 -8.63
N ARG A 225 -19.90 19.21 -8.78
CA ARG A 225 -18.61 19.16 -9.51
C ARG A 225 -17.60 18.19 -8.90
N ILE A 226 -17.60 18.05 -7.57
CA ILE A 226 -16.75 17.11 -6.84
C ILE A 226 -17.24 15.68 -7.09
N TYR A 227 -18.53 15.43 -6.87
CA TYR A 227 -19.12 14.10 -7.02
C TYR A 227 -19.07 13.59 -8.47
N ASP A 228 -19.28 14.45 -9.46
CA ASP A 228 -19.18 14.08 -10.88
C ASP A 228 -17.78 13.54 -11.23
N ARG A 229 -16.70 14.20 -10.76
CA ARG A 229 -15.31 13.74 -10.98
C ARG A 229 -15.03 12.41 -10.30
N ILE A 230 -15.55 12.22 -9.09
CA ILE A 230 -15.40 10.97 -8.35
C ILE A 230 -16.14 9.87 -9.10
N LEU A 231 -17.41 10.07 -9.47
CA LEU A 231 -18.24 9.06 -10.14
C LEU A 231 -17.75 8.70 -11.55
N GLU A 232 -17.01 9.59 -12.22
CA GLU A 232 -16.39 9.30 -13.53
C GLU A 232 -15.22 8.30 -13.42
N ARG A 233 -14.44 8.35 -12.34
CA ARG A 233 -13.22 7.54 -12.15
C ARG A 233 -13.41 6.38 -11.16
N CYS A 234 -14.35 6.53 -10.23
CA CYS A 234 -14.55 5.64 -9.10
C CYS A 234 -15.84 4.85 -9.29
N ILE A 235 -15.72 3.54 -9.50
CA ILE A 235 -16.89 2.66 -9.63
C ILE A 235 -17.59 2.59 -8.27
N PRO A 236 -18.90 2.89 -8.18
CA PRO A 236 -19.64 2.77 -6.93
C PRO A 236 -19.83 1.31 -6.52
N VAL A 237 -19.36 0.94 -5.34
CA VAL A 237 -19.52 -0.38 -4.74
C VAL A 237 -20.26 -0.22 -3.42
N LYS A 238 -21.45 -0.82 -3.33
CA LYS A 238 -22.26 -0.79 -2.11
C LYS A 238 -21.67 -1.77 -1.09
N ILE A 239 -21.46 -1.30 0.13
CA ILE A 239 -21.05 -2.12 1.27
C ILE A 239 -22.18 -2.10 2.30
N ASP A 240 -22.98 -3.16 2.28
CA ASP A 240 -24.03 -3.44 3.25
C ASP A 240 -23.64 -4.61 4.16
N GLY A 241 -24.30 -4.66 5.32
CA GLY A 241 -23.99 -5.61 6.39
C GLY A 241 -24.33 -5.05 7.76
N VAL A 242 -24.25 -5.89 8.79
CA VAL A 242 -24.39 -5.46 10.19
C VAL A 242 -23.20 -4.57 10.55
N SER A 243 -23.45 -3.52 11.34
CA SER A 243 -22.40 -2.63 11.81
C SER A 243 -21.37 -3.42 12.62
N ARG A 244 -20.14 -3.54 12.10
CA ARG A 244 -19.02 -4.17 12.82
C ARG A 244 -18.72 -3.44 14.12
N ARG A 245 -18.97 -2.12 14.16
CA ARG A 245 -18.79 -1.31 15.37
C ARG A 245 -19.81 -1.67 16.46
N GLU A 246 -21.04 -2.03 16.09
CA GLU A 246 -22.05 -2.49 17.04
C GLU A 246 -21.72 -3.88 17.60
N ALA A 247 -21.24 -4.79 16.75
CA ALA A 247 -20.74 -6.09 17.18
C ALA A 247 -19.56 -5.95 18.17
N MET A 248 -18.54 -5.15 17.81
CA MET A 248 -17.41 -4.86 18.70
C MET A 248 -17.82 -4.20 20.01
N ALA A 249 -18.80 -3.28 19.99
CA ALA A 249 -19.30 -2.64 21.20
C ALA A 249 -19.97 -3.66 22.15
N ASN A 250 -20.72 -4.62 21.60
CA ASN A 250 -21.31 -5.71 22.39
C ASN A 250 -20.23 -6.63 22.98
N ASP A 251 -19.21 -7.00 22.21
CA ASP A 251 -18.09 -7.83 22.68
C ASP A 251 -17.27 -7.12 23.77
N ASN A 252 -17.03 -5.81 23.60
CA ASN A 252 -16.37 -4.98 24.61
C ASN A 252 -17.21 -4.92 25.89
N MET A 253 -18.54 -4.79 25.78
CA MET A 253 -19.44 -4.81 26.93
C MET A 253 -19.39 -6.15 27.66
N GLN A 254 -19.38 -7.28 26.93
CA GLN A 254 -19.23 -8.61 27.53
C GLN A 254 -17.86 -8.81 28.19
N THR A 255 -16.80 -8.35 27.54
CA THR A 255 -15.44 -8.38 28.09
C THR A 255 -15.36 -7.55 29.37
N MET A 256 -15.94 -6.35 29.37
CA MET A 256 -15.98 -5.47 30.54
C MET A 256 -16.83 -6.07 31.67
N LYS A 257 -17.96 -6.70 31.35
CA LYS A 257 -18.75 -7.49 32.31
C LYS A 257 -17.95 -8.61 32.94
N ASN A 258 -17.20 -9.37 32.14
CA ASN A 258 -16.32 -10.44 32.62
C ASN A 258 -15.20 -9.92 33.52
N ILE A 259 -14.58 -8.79 33.16
CA ILE A 259 -13.53 -8.14 33.97
C ILE A 259 -14.09 -7.60 35.29
N LEU A 260 -15.24 -6.92 35.22
CA LEU A 260 -15.91 -6.31 36.37
C LEU A 260 -16.70 -7.32 37.22
N LYS A 261 -16.82 -8.58 36.76
CA LYS A 261 -17.61 -9.66 37.36
C LYS A 261 -19.08 -9.28 37.59
N ILE A 262 -19.68 -8.59 36.63
CA ILE A 262 -21.09 -8.16 36.62
C ILE A 262 -21.84 -8.71 35.41
#